data_AF-A0A7R7WL72-F1
#
_entry.id   AF-A0A7R7WL72-F1
#
_cell.length_a   1.000
_cell.length_b   1.000
_cell.length_c   1.000
_cell.angle_alpha   90.00
_cell.angle_beta   90.00
_cell.angle_gamma   90.00
#
_symmetry.space_group_name_H-M   'P 1'
#
loop_
_entity.id
_entity.type
_entity.pdbx_description
1 polymer ?
#
loop_
_entity_poly.entity_id
_entity_poly.type
_entity_poly.pdbx_seq_one_letter_code
_entity_poly.pdbx_strand_id
1 'polypeptide(L)'
;MNTTLLRKNSVQTYYDTVTRELDKYHGKDKLRRLAHEGGVCLDHLVDYDFVSRLRRVIDKLESIGAKEGWCIHDFQFMNVLVRNNPEVGEGKVVLIDFEFVFRNYRAFDIGAHFLQKMFQWFNEESQIADCRPYSEEEKRHFCAEYASQWNEKTGDSDTGEEVFEEAELGYMLAITFEIHNMLCFMDQDDDKDPLNLLSLDKLHKEFTDQYAKLGLGR
;
A
#
# COMPACT_ATOMS: atom_id res chain seq x y z
N MET A 1 -17.54 6.48 31.83
CA MET A 1 -17.05 5.35 31.00
C MET A 1 -15.64 5.71 30.59
N ASN A 2 -14.65 4.89 30.98
CA ASN A 2 -13.26 5.09 30.60
C ASN A 2 -13.14 4.84 29.09
N THR A 3 -13.05 5.91 28.30
CA THR A 3 -12.53 5.84 26.94
C THR A 3 -11.07 5.43 27.07
N THR A 4 -10.79 4.17 26.80
CA THR A 4 -9.43 3.69 26.58
C THR A 4 -8.83 4.59 25.51
N LEU A 5 -7.97 5.54 25.89
CA LEU A 5 -7.22 6.34 24.92
C LEU A 5 -6.43 5.33 24.09
N LEU A 6 -6.86 5.10 22.84
CA LEU A 6 -6.10 4.35 21.85
C LEU A 6 -4.68 4.92 21.90
N ARG A 7 -3.73 4.06 22.26
CA ARG A 7 -2.33 4.46 22.43
C ARG A 7 -1.88 5.00 21.07
N LYS A 8 -1.68 6.31 20.98
CA LYS A 8 -1.23 6.97 19.75
C LYS A 8 0.20 6.55 19.47
N ASN A 9 0.38 5.45 18.75
CA ASN A 9 1.67 5.16 18.15
C ASN A 9 1.90 6.21 17.05
N SER A 10 3.11 6.75 16.98
CA SER A 10 3.48 7.67 15.92
C SER A 10 3.57 6.91 14.59
N VAL A 11 3.28 7.60 13.48
CA VAL A 11 3.45 7.02 12.14
C VAL A 11 4.91 6.62 11.92
N GLN A 12 5.86 7.37 12.47
CA GLN A 12 7.28 7.03 12.48
C GLN A 12 7.54 5.64 13.09
N THR A 13 6.93 5.32 14.24
CA THR A 13 7.14 4.01 14.90
C THR A 13 6.69 2.83 14.03
N TYR A 14 5.64 3.04 13.23
CA TYR A 14 5.20 2.04 12.25
C TYR A 14 6.26 1.84 11.18
N TYR A 15 6.76 2.90 10.55
CA TYR A 15 7.78 2.78 9.51
C TYR A 15 9.15 2.33 10.02
N ASP A 16 9.53 2.65 11.25
CA ASP A 16 10.70 2.08 11.92
C ASP A 16 10.57 0.56 12.06
N THR A 17 9.35 0.07 12.31
CA THR A 17 9.06 -1.36 12.39
C THR A 17 9.08 -1.99 11.00
N VAL A 18 8.36 -1.44 10.03
CA VAL A 18 8.33 -1.96 8.65
C VAL A 18 9.73 -2.02 8.04
N THR A 19 10.54 -0.97 8.19
CA THR A 19 11.91 -0.96 7.67
C THR A 19 12.79 -2.01 8.35
N ARG A 20 12.68 -2.20 9.67
CA ARG A 20 13.38 -3.28 10.39
C ARG A 20 12.95 -4.67 9.92
N GLU A 21 11.67 -4.87 9.65
CA GLU A 21 11.17 -6.16 9.18
C GLU A 21 11.61 -6.44 7.74
N LEU A 22 11.57 -5.45 6.85
CA LEU A 22 12.08 -5.57 5.47
C LEU A 22 13.59 -5.87 5.43
N ASP A 23 14.38 -5.27 6.33
CA ASP A 23 15.83 -5.49 6.41
C ASP A 23 16.19 -6.97 6.65
N LYS A 24 15.31 -7.73 7.31
CA LYS A 24 15.52 -9.17 7.55
C LYS A 24 15.57 -10.00 6.27
N TYR A 25 14.98 -9.51 5.18
CA TYR A 25 14.88 -10.22 3.92
C TYR A 25 16.00 -9.86 2.95
N HIS A 26 16.65 -8.72 3.14
CA HIS A 26 17.71 -8.24 2.27
C HIS A 26 18.91 -9.20 2.29
N GLY A 27 19.30 -9.69 1.11
CA GLY A 27 20.39 -10.64 0.95
C GLY A 27 20.13 -12.04 1.55
N LYS A 28 18.88 -12.38 1.90
CA LYS A 28 18.58 -13.64 2.58
C LYS A 28 18.62 -14.85 1.63
N ASP A 29 19.67 -15.66 1.76
CA ASP A 29 19.88 -16.88 0.93
C ASP A 29 18.69 -17.84 0.91
N LYS A 30 17.93 -17.92 2.01
CA LYS A 30 16.74 -18.79 2.09
C LYS A 30 15.72 -18.40 1.01
N LEU A 31 15.46 -17.10 0.85
CA LEU A 31 14.47 -16.60 -0.11
C LEU A 31 14.92 -16.86 -1.54
N ARG A 32 16.21 -16.70 -1.84
CA ARG A 32 16.77 -17.07 -3.14
C ARG A 32 16.51 -18.53 -3.44
N ARG A 33 16.87 -19.44 -2.52
CA ARG A 33 16.67 -20.88 -2.71
C ARG A 33 15.22 -21.23 -2.97
N LEU A 34 14.30 -20.70 -2.17
CA LEU A 34 12.87 -20.93 -2.35
C LEU A 34 12.37 -20.44 -3.71
N ALA A 35 12.80 -19.25 -4.15
CA ALA A 35 12.47 -18.72 -5.47
C ALA A 35 12.98 -19.63 -6.60
N HIS A 36 14.25 -20.03 -6.54
CA HIS A 36 14.86 -20.94 -7.51
C HIS A 36 14.19 -22.33 -7.53
N GLU A 37 13.80 -22.87 -6.37
CA GLU A 37 13.03 -24.11 -6.26
C GLU A 37 11.63 -24.00 -6.88
N GLY A 38 11.00 -22.83 -6.77
CA GLY A 38 9.76 -22.48 -7.47
C GLY A 38 9.94 -22.16 -8.96
N GLY A 39 11.18 -22.15 -9.46
CA GLY A 39 11.49 -21.89 -10.86
C GLY A 39 11.53 -20.41 -11.27
N VAL A 40 11.58 -19.49 -10.30
CA VAL A 40 11.63 -18.04 -10.52
C VAL A 40 12.94 -17.46 -9.95
N CYS A 41 13.64 -16.62 -10.70
CA CYS A 41 14.81 -15.92 -10.18
C CYS A 41 14.39 -14.57 -9.57
N LEU A 42 14.48 -14.44 -8.24
CA LEU A 42 14.16 -13.21 -7.49
C LEU A 42 15.39 -12.56 -6.84
N ASP A 43 16.60 -12.92 -7.29
CA ASP A 43 17.85 -12.42 -6.72
C ASP A 43 17.91 -10.88 -6.71
N HIS A 44 17.41 -10.23 -7.77
CA HIS A 44 17.36 -8.77 -7.86
C HIS A 44 16.45 -8.14 -6.79
N LEU A 45 15.36 -8.80 -6.43
CA LEU A 45 14.42 -8.35 -5.41
C LEU A 45 15.03 -8.56 -4.02
N VAL A 46 15.64 -9.73 -3.79
CA VAL A 46 16.31 -10.05 -2.51
C VAL A 46 17.49 -9.12 -2.26
N ASP A 47 18.19 -8.67 -3.31
CA ASP A 47 19.30 -7.70 -3.21
C ASP A 47 18.87 -6.24 -3.26
N TYR A 48 17.57 -5.98 -3.38
CA TYR A 48 17.08 -4.61 -3.46
C TYR A 48 17.03 -3.97 -2.06
N ASP A 49 17.66 -2.80 -1.92
CA ASP A 49 17.67 -2.02 -0.68
C ASP A 49 16.33 -1.28 -0.49
N PHE A 50 15.26 -2.03 -0.20
CA PHE A 50 13.94 -1.47 0.10
C PHE A 50 13.97 -0.51 1.28
N VAL A 51 14.84 -0.74 2.26
CA VAL A 51 14.94 0.07 3.48
C VAL A 51 15.33 1.50 3.16
N SER A 52 16.44 1.72 2.44
CA SER A 52 16.86 3.08 2.08
C SER A 52 15.89 3.73 1.09
N ARG A 53 15.25 2.94 0.22
CA ARG A 53 14.29 3.45 -0.76
C ARG A 53 13.00 3.91 -0.09
N LEU A 54 12.47 3.12 0.84
CA LEU A 54 11.29 3.45 1.63
C LEU A 54 11.53 4.67 2.54
N ARG A 55 12.71 4.78 3.16
CA ARG A 55 13.09 5.99 3.92
C ARG A 55 12.98 7.26 3.08
N ARG A 56 13.49 7.25 1.84
CA ARG A 56 13.36 8.41 0.93
C ARG A 56 11.91 8.74 0.57
N VAL A 57 11.03 7.75 0.46
CA VAL A 57 9.59 7.97 0.24
C VAL A 57 8.98 8.67 1.47
N ILE A 58 9.32 8.21 2.67
CA ILE A 58 8.86 8.80 3.93
C ILE A 58 9.39 10.23 4.09
N ASP A 59 10.70 10.45 3.90
CA ASP A 59 11.32 11.78 3.94
C ASP A 59 10.62 12.74 2.96
N LYS A 60 10.24 12.24 1.77
CA LYS A 60 9.50 13.03 0.79
C LYS A 60 8.09 13.38 1.26
N LEU A 61 7.34 12.42 1.82
CA LEU A 61 6.02 12.66 2.43
C LEU A 61 6.10 13.71 3.54
N GLU A 62 7.09 13.61 4.42
CA GLU A 62 7.34 14.59 5.47
C GLU A 62 7.66 15.98 4.90
N SER A 63 8.51 16.04 3.87
CA SER A 63 8.91 17.31 3.25
C SER A 63 7.77 18.08 2.59
N ILE A 64 6.74 17.38 2.12
CA ILE A 64 5.54 17.98 1.52
C ILE A 64 4.42 18.21 2.54
N GLY A 65 4.65 17.87 3.82
CA GLY A 65 3.65 18.03 4.87
C GLY A 65 2.47 17.06 4.73
N ALA A 66 2.72 15.85 4.23
CA ALA A 66 1.69 14.84 4.01
C ALA A 66 0.90 14.54 5.31
N LYS A 67 -0.41 14.41 5.18
CA LYS A 67 -1.29 14.32 6.35
C LYS A 67 -1.41 12.91 6.89
N GLU A 68 -1.51 12.83 8.22
CA GLU A 68 -1.82 11.60 8.93
C GLU A 68 -3.33 11.47 9.16
N GLY A 69 -3.86 10.25 9.08
CA GLY A 69 -5.24 9.93 9.35
C GLY A 69 -5.38 8.57 10.03
N TRP A 70 -6.62 8.18 10.33
CA TRP A 70 -6.93 6.79 10.62
C TRP A 70 -7.07 6.05 9.30
N CYS A 71 -6.15 5.12 9.05
CA CYS A 71 -6.11 4.33 7.83
C CYS A 71 -6.62 2.93 8.11
N ILE A 72 -7.35 2.37 7.15
CA ILE A 72 -7.95 1.03 7.20
C ILE A 72 -6.88 -0.03 6.91
N HIS A 73 -5.89 0.31 6.07
CA HIS A 73 -4.81 -0.56 5.58
C HIS A 73 -5.25 -1.72 4.68
N ASP A 74 -6.50 -2.16 4.78
CA ASP A 74 -7.08 -3.23 3.97
C ASP A 74 -8.19 -2.70 3.03
N PHE A 75 -7.85 -1.66 2.25
CA PHE A 75 -8.77 -1.05 1.28
C PHE A 75 -8.83 -1.91 0.01
N GLN A 76 -9.60 -2.99 0.07
CA GLN A 76 -9.72 -4.01 -0.98
C GLN A 76 -11.18 -4.28 -1.40
N PHE A 77 -11.39 -4.89 -2.56
CA PHE A 77 -12.73 -5.05 -3.13
C PHE A 77 -13.71 -5.86 -2.27
N MET A 78 -13.27 -6.87 -1.52
CA MET A 78 -14.18 -7.67 -0.67
C MET A 78 -14.62 -6.89 0.58
N ASN A 79 -13.88 -5.85 0.95
CA ASN A 79 -14.21 -4.98 2.09
C ASN A 79 -15.08 -3.77 1.67
N VAL A 80 -15.53 -3.74 0.41
CA VAL A 80 -16.38 -2.68 -0.14
C VAL A 80 -17.76 -3.26 -0.49
N LEU A 81 -18.76 -2.98 0.35
CA LEU A 81 -20.14 -3.38 0.10
C LEU A 81 -20.90 -2.31 -0.69
N VAL A 82 -21.74 -2.77 -1.62
CA VAL A 82 -22.68 -1.92 -2.37
C VAL A 82 -24.08 -2.17 -1.84
N ARG A 83 -24.72 -1.13 -1.31
CA ARG A 83 -26.11 -1.21 -0.83
C ARG A 83 -27.06 -1.40 -2.00
N ASN A 84 -27.96 -2.38 -1.88
CA ASN A 84 -28.99 -2.66 -2.90
C ASN A 84 -30.05 -1.55 -2.97
N ASN A 85 -30.46 -1.01 -1.81
CA ASN A 85 -31.51 0.01 -1.70
C ASN A 85 -31.09 1.10 -0.69
N PRO A 86 -30.16 2.00 -1.04
CA PRO A 86 -29.77 3.09 -0.14
C PRO A 86 -30.94 4.07 0.05
N GLU A 87 -31.15 4.53 1.28
CA GLU A 87 -32.13 5.58 1.56
C GLU A 87 -31.65 6.94 1.03
N VAL A 88 -32.55 7.93 0.94
CA VAL A 88 -32.19 9.28 0.48
C VAL A 88 -31.18 9.90 1.44
N GLY A 89 -30.00 10.23 0.92
CA GLY A 89 -28.88 10.79 1.70
C GLY A 89 -27.90 9.73 2.23
N GLU A 90 -28.18 8.43 2.08
CA GLU A 90 -27.19 7.39 2.39
C GLU A 90 -26.16 7.22 1.27
N GLY A 91 -24.91 6.98 1.67
CA GLY A 91 -23.86 6.52 0.76
C GLY A 91 -24.18 5.11 0.24
N LYS A 92 -24.09 4.94 -1.08
CA LYS A 92 -24.29 3.62 -1.73
C LYS A 92 -23.21 2.61 -1.36
N VAL A 93 -22.00 3.09 -1.08
CA VAL A 93 -20.82 2.28 -0.76
C VAL A 93 -20.57 2.30 0.74
N VAL A 94 -20.29 1.13 1.31
CA VAL A 94 -19.94 0.96 2.73
C VAL A 94 -18.63 0.19 2.82
N LEU A 95 -17.69 0.73 3.60
CA LEU A 95 -16.47 0.02 3.96
C LEU A 95 -16.74 -0.82 5.20
N ILE A 96 -16.25 -2.06 5.19
CA ILE A 96 -16.29 -2.98 6.30
C ILE A 96 -14.87 -3.44 6.65
N ASP A 97 -14.77 -4.31 7.65
CA ASP A 97 -13.53 -4.96 8.07
C ASP A 97 -12.41 -4.00 8.49
N PHE A 98 -12.55 -3.46 9.71
CA PHE A 98 -11.68 -2.43 10.27
C PHE A 98 -10.60 -3.01 11.21
N GLU A 99 -10.22 -4.28 11.04
CA GLU A 99 -9.32 -4.97 11.97
C GLU A 99 -7.88 -4.41 11.97
N PHE A 100 -7.46 -3.78 10.86
CA PHE A 100 -6.16 -3.14 10.70
C PHE A 100 -6.21 -1.61 10.79
N VAL A 101 -7.22 -1.03 11.45
CA VAL A 101 -7.29 0.43 11.61
C VAL A 101 -6.25 0.95 12.60
N PHE A 102 -5.32 1.76 12.10
CA PHE A 102 -4.40 2.53 12.93
C PHE A 102 -3.98 3.84 12.24
N ARG A 103 -3.25 4.70 12.97
CA ARG A 103 -2.79 5.96 12.39
C ARG A 103 -1.66 5.75 11.39
N ASN A 104 -1.80 6.31 10.20
CA ASN A 104 -0.77 6.33 9.18
C ASN A 104 -0.90 7.59 8.30
N TYR A 105 -0.05 7.78 7.32
CA TYR A 105 -0.28 8.76 6.26
C TYR A 105 -1.57 8.40 5.50
N ARG A 106 -2.47 9.35 5.30
CA ARG A 106 -3.70 9.14 4.50
C ARG A 106 -3.37 8.63 3.09
N ALA A 107 -2.20 9.05 2.60
CA ALA A 107 -1.59 8.60 1.36
C ALA A 107 -1.58 7.07 1.23
N PHE A 108 -1.35 6.34 2.32
CA PHE A 108 -1.28 4.88 2.33
C PHE A 108 -2.57 4.26 1.78
N ASP A 109 -3.73 4.59 2.36
CA ASP A 109 -5.01 4.01 1.93
C ASP A 109 -5.38 4.41 0.49
N ILE A 110 -5.09 5.67 0.11
CA ILE A 110 -5.38 6.16 -1.24
C ILE A 110 -4.50 5.44 -2.27
N GLY A 111 -3.21 5.29 -1.96
CA GLY A 111 -2.28 4.52 -2.77
C GLY A 111 -2.65 3.04 -2.84
N ALA A 112 -2.97 2.41 -1.71
CA ALA A 112 -3.42 1.03 -1.64
C ALA A 112 -4.67 0.81 -2.51
N HIS A 113 -5.64 1.73 -2.48
CA HIS A 113 -6.81 1.67 -3.36
C HIS A 113 -6.42 1.60 -4.85
N PHE A 114 -5.40 2.35 -5.28
CA PHE A 114 -4.92 2.29 -6.66
C PHE A 114 -4.19 0.98 -7.01
N LEU A 115 -3.59 0.32 -6.02
CA LEU A 115 -2.92 -0.98 -6.16
C LEU A 115 -3.90 -2.14 -6.39
N GLN A 116 -5.10 -2.08 -5.82
CA GLN A 116 -6.08 -3.18 -5.87
C GLN A 116 -6.53 -3.58 -7.27
N LYS A 117 -6.46 -2.70 -8.28
CA LYS A 117 -6.75 -3.08 -9.68
C LYS A 117 -5.63 -3.90 -10.33
N MET A 118 -4.49 -4.07 -9.67
CA MET A 118 -3.35 -4.83 -10.19
C MET A 118 -3.04 -6.09 -9.39
N PHE A 119 -3.48 -6.13 -8.13
CA PHE A 119 -3.25 -7.23 -7.19
C PHE A 119 -4.53 -7.58 -6.43
N GLN A 120 -4.73 -8.87 -6.18
CA GLN A 120 -5.86 -9.45 -5.46
C GLN A 120 -5.38 -10.60 -4.57
N TRP A 121 -6.03 -10.82 -3.43
CA TRP A 121 -5.56 -11.80 -2.43
C TRP A 121 -6.40 -13.07 -2.31
N PHE A 122 -7.60 -13.10 -2.90
CA PHE A 122 -8.55 -14.22 -2.73
C PHE A 122 -8.82 -15.02 -4.00
N ASN A 123 -7.98 -14.87 -5.02
CA ASN A 123 -8.09 -15.62 -6.25
C ASN A 123 -7.11 -16.79 -6.22
N GLU A 124 -7.65 -18.02 -6.28
CA GLU A 124 -6.88 -19.26 -6.24
C GLU A 124 -5.96 -19.45 -7.47
N GLU A 125 -6.23 -18.75 -8.57
CA GLU A 125 -5.47 -18.88 -9.83
C GLU A 125 -4.34 -17.86 -9.96
N SER A 126 -4.46 -16.68 -9.35
CA SER A 126 -3.46 -15.61 -9.48
C SER A 126 -3.70 -14.45 -8.54
N GLN A 127 -2.64 -14.00 -7.85
CA GLN A 127 -2.66 -12.74 -7.10
C GLN A 127 -2.57 -11.50 -8.00
N ILE A 128 -2.33 -11.67 -9.30
CA ILE A 128 -2.41 -10.60 -10.28
C ILE A 128 -3.87 -10.44 -10.72
N ALA A 129 -4.43 -9.25 -10.51
CA ALA A 129 -5.79 -8.94 -10.94
C ALA A 129 -5.89 -8.87 -12.47
N ASP A 130 -6.92 -9.50 -13.04
CA ASP A 130 -7.30 -9.35 -14.44
C ASP A 130 -8.12 -8.07 -14.63
N CYS A 131 -7.49 -6.93 -14.36
CA CYS A 131 -8.08 -5.62 -14.51
C CYS A 131 -7.03 -4.63 -15.06
N ARG A 132 -7.49 -3.60 -15.76
CA ARG A 132 -6.60 -2.50 -16.13
C ARG A 132 -6.26 -1.66 -14.89
N PRO A 133 -5.05 -1.11 -14.79
CA PRO A 133 -4.75 -0.13 -13.75
C PRO A 133 -5.66 1.10 -13.88
N TYR A 134 -5.76 1.87 -12.80
CA TYR A 134 -6.38 3.19 -12.85
C TYR A 134 -5.64 4.10 -13.82
N SER A 135 -6.38 4.83 -14.65
CA SER A 135 -5.79 5.90 -15.44
C SER A 135 -5.38 7.06 -14.53
N GLU A 136 -4.46 7.90 -15.00
CA GLU A 136 -4.09 9.10 -14.25
C GLU A 136 -5.30 10.03 -14.00
N GLU A 137 -6.19 10.16 -14.99
CA GLU A 137 -7.43 10.93 -14.86
C GLU A 137 -8.33 10.39 -13.74
N GLU A 138 -8.49 9.06 -13.64
CA GLU A 138 -9.26 8.44 -12.56
C GLU A 138 -8.64 8.68 -11.19
N LYS A 139 -7.30 8.55 -11.08
CA LYS A 139 -6.58 8.82 -9.83
C LYS A 139 -6.74 10.28 -9.40
N ARG A 140 -6.57 11.24 -10.33
CA ARG A 140 -6.73 12.67 -10.06
C ARG A 140 -8.16 13.03 -9.66
N HIS A 141 -9.16 12.44 -10.33
CA HIS A 141 -10.55 12.62 -9.96
C HIS A 141 -10.83 12.10 -8.55
N PHE A 142 -10.35 10.90 -8.21
CA PHE A 142 -10.47 10.35 -6.85
C PHE A 142 -9.83 11.28 -5.80
N CYS A 143 -8.63 11.79 -6.07
CA CYS A 143 -7.92 12.68 -5.16
C CYS A 143 -8.63 14.03 -4.98
N ALA A 144 -9.25 14.57 -6.05
CA ALA A 144 -10.05 15.79 -5.97
C ALA A 144 -11.31 15.62 -5.11
N GLU A 145 -12.03 14.51 -5.28
CA GLU A 145 -13.19 14.18 -4.45
C GLU A 145 -12.78 13.94 -2.98
N TYR A 146 -11.67 13.24 -2.77
CA TYR A 146 -11.11 13.05 -1.43
C TYR A 146 -10.77 14.39 -0.76
N ALA A 147 -10.06 15.29 -1.47
CA ALA A 147 -9.70 16.61 -0.95
C ALA A 147 -10.95 17.42 -0.57
N SER A 148 -11.97 17.43 -1.44
CA SER A 148 -13.25 18.09 -1.19
C SER A 148 -13.91 17.60 0.12
N GLN A 149 -14.03 16.27 0.26
CA GLN A 149 -14.63 15.64 1.44
C GLN A 149 -13.79 15.83 2.71
N TRP A 150 -12.47 15.78 2.57
CA TRP A 150 -11.54 16.02 3.67
C TRP A 150 -11.67 17.45 4.19
N ASN A 151 -11.64 18.43 3.29
CA ASN A 151 -11.77 19.85 3.62
C ASN A 151 -13.12 20.18 4.27
N GLU A 152 -14.21 19.61 3.77
CA GLU A 152 -15.55 19.77 4.37
C GLU A 152 -15.58 19.29 5.83
N LYS A 153 -14.88 18.19 6.14
CA LYS A 153 -14.88 17.59 7.49
C LYS A 153 -13.89 18.23 8.45
N THR A 154 -12.76 18.72 7.95
CA THR A 154 -11.63 19.16 8.77
C THR A 154 -11.48 20.68 8.83
N GLY A 155 -12.04 21.41 7.86
CA GLY A 155 -11.78 22.83 7.65
C GLY A 155 -10.45 23.13 6.96
N ASP A 156 -9.77 22.10 6.46
CA ASP A 156 -8.54 22.24 5.67
C ASP A 156 -8.83 22.81 4.27
N SER A 157 -7.76 23.06 3.50
CA SER A 157 -7.82 23.67 2.17
C SER A 157 -6.98 22.92 1.14
N ASP A 158 -6.99 21.58 1.21
CA ASP A 158 -6.20 20.75 0.31
C ASP A 158 -6.73 20.81 -1.11
N THR A 159 -5.81 20.76 -2.07
CA THR A 159 -6.12 20.60 -3.49
C THR A 159 -6.09 19.11 -3.87
N GLY A 160 -6.81 18.75 -4.93
CA GLY A 160 -6.72 17.40 -5.49
C GLY A 160 -5.32 17.05 -5.97
N GLU A 161 -4.50 18.04 -6.37
CA GLU A 161 -3.12 17.83 -6.79
C GLU A 161 -2.22 17.45 -5.62
N GLU A 162 -2.33 18.14 -4.48
CA GLU A 162 -1.57 17.80 -3.27
C GLU A 162 -1.91 16.38 -2.80
N VAL A 163 -3.20 16.02 -2.78
CA VAL A 163 -3.62 14.65 -2.45
C VAL A 163 -3.11 13.63 -3.47
N PHE A 164 -3.05 13.99 -4.75
CA PHE A 164 -2.52 13.10 -5.79
C PHE A 164 -1.01 12.89 -5.65
N GLU A 165 -0.23 13.94 -5.39
CA GLU A 165 1.21 13.84 -5.10
C GLU A 165 1.47 12.96 -3.87
N GLU A 166 0.70 13.16 -2.79
CA GLU A 166 0.73 12.28 -1.62
C GLU A 166 0.41 10.83 -1.99
N ALA A 167 -0.66 10.59 -2.75
CA ALA A 167 -1.12 9.26 -3.11
C ALA A 167 -0.10 8.47 -3.96
N GLU A 168 0.64 9.13 -4.85
CA GLU A 168 1.69 8.47 -5.65
C GLU A 168 2.88 8.02 -4.78
N LEU A 169 3.14 8.70 -3.66
CA LEU A 169 4.09 8.23 -2.63
C LEU A 169 3.46 7.16 -1.74
N GLY A 170 2.19 7.34 -1.36
CA GLY A 170 1.41 6.35 -0.59
C GLY A 170 1.27 5.01 -1.30
N TYR A 171 1.19 5.03 -2.62
CA TYR A 171 1.22 3.85 -3.47
C TYR A 171 2.51 3.04 -3.28
N MET A 172 3.66 3.72 -3.14
CA MET A 172 4.93 3.06 -2.81
C MET A 172 4.91 2.42 -1.42
N LEU A 173 4.29 3.09 -0.44
CA LEU A 173 4.12 2.53 0.91
C LEU A 173 3.26 1.26 0.87
N ALA A 174 2.16 1.28 0.11
CA ALA A 174 1.29 0.13 -0.08
C ALA A 174 2.01 -1.04 -0.76
N ILE A 175 2.77 -0.79 -1.84
CA ILE A 175 3.57 -1.85 -2.48
C ILE A 175 4.57 -2.47 -1.49
N THR A 176 5.27 -1.66 -0.68
CA THR A 176 6.21 -2.21 0.31
C THR A 176 5.53 -3.02 1.41
N PHE A 177 4.30 -2.67 1.76
CA PHE A 177 3.50 -3.47 2.69
C PHE A 177 3.17 -4.84 2.09
N GLU A 178 2.74 -4.90 0.83
CA GLU A 178 2.46 -6.17 0.16
C GLU A 178 3.72 -7.01 -0.05
N ILE A 179 4.83 -6.39 -0.46
CA ILE A 179 6.14 -7.07 -0.54
C ILE A 179 6.54 -7.64 0.82
N HIS A 180 6.39 -6.87 1.91
CA HIS A 180 6.68 -7.35 3.26
C HIS A 180 5.82 -8.57 3.61
N ASN A 181 4.51 -8.53 3.35
CA ASN A 181 3.58 -9.62 3.65
C ASN A 181 3.94 -10.90 2.87
N MET A 182 4.22 -10.78 1.57
CA MET A 182 4.60 -11.92 0.74
C MET A 182 5.93 -12.53 1.15
N LEU A 183 6.94 -11.69 1.43
CA LEU A 183 8.25 -12.16 1.91
C LEU A 183 8.14 -12.81 3.29
N CYS A 184 7.26 -12.30 4.15
CA CYS A 184 6.96 -12.88 5.45
C CYS A 184 6.38 -14.29 5.30
N PHE A 185 5.35 -14.44 4.46
CA PHE A 185 4.71 -15.73 4.18
C PHE A 185 5.70 -16.71 3.55
N MET A 186 6.47 -16.26 2.55
CA MET A 186 7.52 -17.05 1.91
C MET A 186 8.57 -17.55 2.89
N ASP A 187 9.00 -16.71 3.83
CA ASP A 187 9.99 -17.09 4.83
C ASP A 187 9.43 -18.00 5.93
N GLN A 188 8.16 -17.83 6.33
CA GLN A 188 7.57 -18.59 7.43
C GLN A 188 7.03 -19.96 6.99
N ASP A 189 6.41 -20.01 5.81
CA ASP A 189 5.69 -21.20 5.34
C ASP A 189 6.43 -21.95 4.22
N ASP A 190 7.69 -21.58 3.97
CA ASP A 190 8.54 -22.14 2.89
C ASP A 190 7.83 -22.10 1.52
N ASP A 191 7.07 -21.02 1.27
CA ASP A 191 6.32 -20.86 0.04
C ASP A 191 7.27 -20.78 -1.17
N LYS A 192 6.91 -21.55 -2.18
CA LYS A 192 7.62 -21.65 -3.46
C LYS A 192 6.64 -21.76 -4.62
N ASP A 193 5.39 -21.36 -4.40
CA ASP A 193 4.41 -21.31 -5.47
C ASP A 193 4.89 -20.30 -6.54
N PRO A 194 5.12 -20.75 -7.79
CA PRO A 194 5.56 -19.87 -8.85
C PRO A 194 4.62 -18.68 -9.08
N LEU A 195 3.32 -18.81 -8.81
CA LEU A 195 2.35 -17.72 -9.00
C LEU A 195 2.53 -16.61 -7.95
N ASN A 196 2.80 -16.99 -6.70
CA ASN A 196 3.13 -16.03 -5.64
C ASN A 196 4.47 -15.35 -5.94
N LEU A 197 5.47 -16.12 -6.39
CA LEU A 197 6.79 -15.59 -6.75
C LEU A 197 6.72 -14.61 -7.93
N LEU A 198 5.91 -14.89 -8.96
CA LEU A 198 5.68 -13.98 -10.08
C LEU A 198 4.94 -12.71 -9.66
N SER A 199 4.00 -12.83 -8.72
CA SER A 199 3.27 -11.67 -8.17
C SER A 199 4.21 -10.77 -7.35
N LEU A 200 5.09 -11.37 -6.56
CA LEU A 200 6.15 -10.68 -5.83
C LEU A 200 7.13 -9.95 -6.76
N ASP A 201 7.54 -10.59 -7.87
CA ASP A 201 8.36 -9.95 -8.90
C ASP A 201 7.67 -8.73 -9.54
N LYS A 202 6.38 -8.87 -9.83
CA LYS A 202 5.56 -7.77 -10.37
C LYS A 202 5.47 -6.60 -9.39
N LEU A 203 5.28 -6.85 -8.09
CA LEU A 203 5.29 -5.80 -7.06
C LEU A 203 6.63 -5.08 -7.01
N HIS A 204 7.75 -5.81 -7.04
CA HIS A 204 9.07 -5.20 -7.10
C HIS A 204 9.24 -4.34 -8.35
N LYS A 205 8.85 -4.85 -9.53
CA LYS A 205 8.91 -4.07 -10.78
C LYS A 205 8.11 -2.77 -10.65
N GLU A 206 6.88 -2.87 -10.18
CA GLU A 206 5.98 -1.72 -9.98
C GLU A 206 6.58 -0.68 -9.02
N PHE A 207 7.18 -1.14 -7.91
CA PHE A 207 7.90 -0.26 -6.99
C PHE A 207 9.04 0.45 -7.70
N THR A 208 9.89 -0.28 -8.43
CA THR A 208 11.07 0.32 -9.08
C THR A 208 10.70 1.31 -10.19
N ASP A 209 9.68 1.01 -10.98
CA ASP A 209 9.19 1.89 -12.05
C ASP A 209 8.61 3.18 -11.47
N GLN A 210 7.77 3.07 -10.44
CA GLN A 210 7.19 4.23 -9.78
C GLN A 210 8.27 5.05 -9.05
N TYR A 211 9.25 4.40 -8.41
CA TYR A 211 10.39 5.08 -7.79
C TYR A 211 11.18 5.93 -8.79
N ALA A 212 11.40 5.39 -9.99
CA ALA A 212 12.08 6.09 -11.07
C ALA A 212 11.22 7.24 -11.63
N LYS A 213 9.91 7.01 -11.83
CA LYS A 213 8.94 8.02 -12.29
C LYS A 213 8.90 9.23 -11.35
N LEU A 214 8.92 9.00 -10.05
CA LEU A 214 8.93 10.04 -9.02
C LEU A 214 10.29 10.74 -8.86
N GLY A 215 11.33 10.29 -9.57
CA GLY A 215 12.65 10.92 -9.52
C GLY A 215 13.40 10.74 -8.20
N LEU A 216 13.01 9.78 -7.36
CA LEU A 216 13.57 9.57 -6.01
C LEU A 216 14.98 8.98 -6.01
N GLY A 217 15.48 8.55 -7.17
CA GLY A 217 16.82 7.99 -7.36
C GLY A 217 17.94 9.03 -7.56
N ARG A 218 17.61 10.31 -7.70
CA ARG A 218 18.57 11.39 -7.91
C ARG A 218 19.00 12.05 -6.61
#